data_AF-S4RLM8-F1
#
_entry.id   AF-S4RLM8-F1
#
_cell.length_a   1.000
_cell.length_b   1.000
_cell.length_c   1.000
_cell.angle_alpha   90.00
_cell.angle_beta   90.00
_cell.angle_gamma   90.00
#
_symmetry.space_group_name_H-M   'P 1'
#
loop_
_entity.id
_entity.type
_entity.pdbx_description
1 polymer ?
#
loop_
_entity_poly.entity_id
_entity_poly.type
_entity_poly.pdbx_seq_one_letter_code
_entity_poly.pdbx_strand_id
1 'polypeptide(L)'
;AQDHGALKRAHAGISLSELEASVASPFTSKTPNISCVPTLIREGRAALITSFCVFKFMALYSIIQYLSVLLLYSILSNLGDFQFLFIDLAIILVLAFTIPLNGAWPQLTAMGPPSSLLSVRLLLSVAAQALTCLGVQVCAFLLTQRQPWYQPWAPNITLCPGEETPLNSTDWVHDENNIRNAENTTLFFVSSFQYIIVCFVFAKGKPYRQPIYKN
;
A
#
# COMPACT_ATOMS: atom_id res chain seq x y z
N ALA A 1 -11.43 38.79 20.95
CA ALA A 1 -12.10 39.43 19.78
C ALA A 1 -11.15 39.77 18.62
N GLN A 2 -9.99 40.42 18.83
CA GLN A 2 -9.19 41.01 17.73
C GLN A 2 -8.46 39.99 16.83
N ASP A 3 -8.04 38.85 17.37
CA ASP A 3 -7.25 37.84 16.63
C ASP A 3 -8.11 36.77 15.92
N HIS A 4 -9.41 36.69 16.23
CA HIS A 4 -10.33 35.67 15.71
C HIS A 4 -10.49 35.72 14.19
N GLY A 5 -10.51 36.93 13.62
CA GLY A 5 -10.65 37.14 12.18
C GLY A 5 -9.39 36.79 11.38
N ALA A 6 -8.22 36.81 12.01
CA ALA A 6 -6.96 36.38 11.41
C ALA A 6 -6.78 34.87 11.54
N LEU A 7 -7.08 34.30 12.72
CA LEU A 7 -7.04 32.85 12.96
C LEU A 7 -8.00 32.07 12.04
N LYS A 8 -9.20 32.60 11.79
CA LYS A 8 -10.15 32.01 10.82
C LYS A 8 -9.71 32.10 9.36
N ARG A 9 -8.92 33.13 9.00
CA ARG A 9 -8.44 33.35 7.62
C ARG A 9 -7.12 32.64 7.33
N ALA A 10 -6.34 32.32 8.34
CA ALA A 10 -5.09 31.60 8.19
C ALA A 10 -5.33 30.13 7.80
N HIS A 11 -4.46 29.56 6.96
CA HIS A 11 -4.49 28.14 6.61
C HIS A 11 -4.27 27.22 7.83
N ALA A 12 -3.59 27.75 8.86
CA ALA A 12 -3.44 27.13 10.17
C ALA A 12 -3.23 28.23 11.22
N GLY A 13 -3.69 28.00 12.44
CA GLY A 13 -3.51 28.91 13.57
C GLY A 13 -3.33 28.14 14.86
N ILE A 14 -2.69 28.75 15.86
CA ILE A 14 -2.50 28.18 17.20
C ILE A 14 -3.01 29.17 18.23
N SER A 15 -3.94 28.74 19.08
CA SER A 15 -4.35 29.47 20.28
C SER A 15 -3.45 29.13 21.46
N LEU A 16 -2.97 30.13 22.20
CA LEU A 16 -2.23 29.95 23.45
C LEU A 16 -3.12 30.11 24.70
N SER A 17 -4.42 30.36 24.52
CA SER A 17 -5.41 30.52 25.58
C SER A 17 -6.59 29.56 25.41
N GLU A 18 -7.13 29.05 26.52
CA GLU A 18 -8.29 28.15 26.51
C GLU A 18 -9.62 28.87 26.18
N LEU A 19 -9.72 30.17 26.48
CA LEU A 19 -10.90 31.00 26.24
C LEU A 19 -10.91 31.67 24.86
N GLU A 20 -12.12 31.77 24.29
CA GLU A 20 -12.58 32.37 23.01
C GLU A 20 -11.73 32.15 21.75
N ALA A 21 -10.40 32.30 21.78
CA ALA A 21 -9.49 32.12 20.67
C ALA A 21 -9.35 30.64 20.23
N SER A 22 -9.56 29.70 21.16
CA SER A 22 -9.59 28.25 20.89
C SER A 22 -10.71 27.86 19.92
N VAL A 23 -11.85 28.55 19.96
CA VAL A 23 -13.01 28.31 19.05
C VAL A 23 -12.67 28.66 17.59
N ALA A 24 -11.69 29.54 17.38
CA ALA A 24 -11.33 30.01 16.05
C ALA A 24 -10.06 29.36 15.48
N SER A 25 -9.37 28.51 16.26
CA SER A 25 -8.05 27.98 15.91
C SER A 25 -8.06 26.44 15.87
N PRO A 26 -7.48 25.81 14.83
CA PRO A 26 -7.44 24.35 14.72
C PRO A 26 -6.55 23.67 15.77
N PHE A 27 -5.65 24.41 16.43
CA PHE A 27 -4.77 23.91 17.48
C PHE A 27 -4.81 24.81 18.72
N THR A 28 -4.91 24.22 19.91
CA THR A 28 -4.85 24.97 21.18
C THR A 28 -3.71 24.41 22.05
N SER A 29 -2.81 25.28 22.48
CA SER A 29 -1.72 24.97 23.42
C SER A 29 -2.19 25.18 24.86
N LYS A 30 -1.94 24.20 25.73
CA LYS A 30 -2.18 24.32 27.18
C LYS A 30 -1.05 25.02 27.92
N THR A 31 0.15 25.06 27.32
CA THR A 31 1.30 25.79 27.87
C THR A 31 1.30 27.22 27.31
N PRO A 32 1.36 28.26 28.16
CA PRO A 32 1.31 29.66 27.73
C PRO A 32 2.67 30.15 27.21
N ASN A 33 3.25 29.42 26.26
CA ASN A 33 4.50 29.75 25.58
C ASN A 33 4.47 29.26 24.12
N ILE A 34 5.45 29.69 23.32
CA ILE A 34 5.52 29.38 21.88
C ILE A 34 6.25 28.06 21.56
N SER A 35 6.61 27.25 22.57
CA SER A 35 7.36 25.99 22.33
C SER A 35 6.53 24.93 21.59
N CYS A 36 5.20 25.10 21.54
CA CYS A 36 4.31 24.29 20.71
C CYS A 36 4.54 24.49 19.21
N VAL A 37 5.03 25.67 18.76
CA VAL A 37 5.17 25.99 17.33
C VAL A 37 6.18 25.08 16.63
N PRO A 38 7.44 24.92 17.10
CA PRO A 38 8.38 23.99 16.46
C PRO A 38 7.94 22.53 16.56
N THR A 39 7.21 22.15 17.61
CA THR A 39 6.65 20.80 17.77
C THR A 39 5.58 20.54 16.72
N LEU A 40 4.63 21.46 16.56
CA LEU A 40 3.57 21.32 15.58
C LEU A 40 4.11 21.27 14.14
N ILE A 41 5.14 22.07 13.81
CA ILE A 41 5.78 22.03 12.50
C ILE A 41 6.48 20.68 12.26
N ARG A 42 7.17 20.12 13.28
CA ARG A 42 7.80 18.80 13.18
C ARG A 42 6.78 17.70 12.94
N GLU A 43 5.71 17.67 13.73
CA GLU A 43 4.62 16.70 13.57
C GLU A 43 3.90 16.84 12.24
N GLY A 44 3.60 18.07 11.81
CA GLY A 44 2.97 18.32 10.50
C GLY A 44 3.83 17.84 9.33
N ARG A 45 5.16 18.05 9.38
CA ARG A 45 6.09 17.54 8.36
C ARG A 45 6.20 16.01 8.40
N ALA A 46 6.25 15.41 9.59
CA ALA A 46 6.25 13.97 9.74
C ALA A 46 4.97 13.35 9.17
N ALA A 47 3.81 13.90 9.52
CA ALA A 47 2.51 13.49 9.02
C ALA A 47 2.41 13.62 7.49
N LEU A 48 2.86 14.72 6.90
CA LEU A 48 2.84 14.90 5.44
C LEU A 48 3.69 13.84 4.71
N ILE A 49 4.89 13.57 5.22
CA ILE A 49 5.75 12.52 4.65
C ILE A 49 5.14 11.13 4.84
N THR A 50 4.53 10.87 6.01
CA THR A 50 3.78 9.64 6.25
C THR A 50 2.67 9.46 5.23
N SER A 51 1.86 10.48 4.98
CA SER A 51 0.79 10.43 3.97
C SER A 51 1.33 10.13 2.57
N PHE A 52 2.48 10.69 2.20
CA PHE A 52 3.14 10.34 0.93
C PHE A 52 3.62 8.89 0.90
N CYS A 53 4.22 8.40 1.99
CA CYS A 53 4.65 7.00 2.09
C CYS A 53 3.46 6.03 1.95
N VAL A 54 2.37 6.27 2.67
CA VAL A 54 1.15 5.45 2.61
C VAL A 54 0.52 5.51 1.22
N PHE A 55 0.43 6.70 0.61
CA PHE A 55 -0.09 6.84 -0.75
C PHE A 55 0.70 6.02 -1.77
N LYS A 56 2.04 6.08 -1.73
CA LYS A 56 2.91 5.28 -2.60
C LYS A 56 2.73 3.79 -2.38
N PHE A 57 2.67 3.38 -1.10
CA PHE A 57 2.50 1.98 -0.72
C PHE A 57 1.18 1.43 -1.27
N MET A 58 0.07 2.14 -1.07
CA MET A 58 -1.25 1.75 -1.57
C MET A 58 -1.26 1.63 -3.10
N ALA A 59 -0.72 2.63 -3.80
CA ALA A 59 -0.66 2.59 -5.26
C ALA A 59 0.16 1.39 -5.78
N LEU A 60 1.32 1.12 -5.17
CA LEU A 60 2.17 0.01 -5.57
C LEU A 60 1.58 -1.35 -5.27
N TYR A 61 0.97 -1.51 -4.09
CA TYR A 61 0.30 -2.74 -3.72
C TYR A 61 -0.81 -3.07 -4.73
N SER A 62 -1.66 -2.10 -5.08
CA SER A 62 -2.73 -2.32 -6.07
C SER A 62 -2.19 -2.70 -7.45
N ILE A 63 -1.09 -2.07 -7.90
CA ILE A 63 -0.44 -2.43 -9.17
C ILE A 63 0.12 -3.85 -9.11
N ILE A 64 0.83 -4.21 -8.04
CA ILE A 64 1.43 -5.55 -7.87
C ILE A 64 0.32 -6.62 -7.82
N GLN A 65 -0.77 -6.39 -7.09
CA GLN A 65 -1.91 -7.30 -7.04
C GLN A 65 -2.55 -7.45 -8.42
N TYR A 66 -2.80 -6.34 -9.12
CA TYR A 66 -3.35 -6.36 -10.47
C TYR A 66 -2.47 -7.16 -11.44
N LEU A 67 -1.14 -6.96 -11.41
CA LEU A 67 -0.20 -7.71 -12.24
C LEU A 67 -0.19 -9.21 -11.90
N SER A 68 -0.30 -9.55 -10.61
CA SER A 68 -0.38 -10.95 -10.17
C SER A 68 -1.62 -11.64 -10.74
N VAL A 69 -2.77 -10.97 -10.66
CA VAL A 69 -4.04 -11.45 -11.23
C VAL A 69 -3.95 -11.55 -12.74
N LEU A 70 -3.34 -10.57 -13.42
CA LEU A 70 -3.17 -10.58 -14.87
C LEU A 70 -2.33 -11.77 -15.35
N LEU A 71 -1.27 -12.12 -14.62
CA LEU A 71 -0.45 -13.30 -14.92
C LEU A 71 -1.25 -14.60 -14.74
N LEU A 72 -2.05 -14.71 -13.67
CA LEU A 72 -2.93 -15.88 -13.48
C LEU A 72 -4.01 -15.98 -14.56
N TYR A 73 -4.56 -14.83 -14.98
CA TYR A 73 -5.55 -14.79 -16.04
C TYR A 73 -5.01 -15.31 -17.38
N SER A 74 -3.69 -15.22 -17.60
CA SER A 74 -3.05 -15.77 -18.81
C SER A 74 -3.18 -17.30 -18.93
N ILE A 75 -3.38 -18.00 -17.81
CA ILE A 75 -3.66 -19.44 -17.73
C ILE A 75 -5.10 -19.72 -17.30
N LEU A 76 -5.99 -18.75 -17.50
CA LEU A 76 -7.41 -18.78 -17.11
C LEU A 76 -7.66 -18.90 -15.60
N SER A 77 -6.64 -18.69 -14.75
CA SER A 77 -6.71 -18.80 -13.29
C SER A 77 -6.91 -17.45 -12.60
N ASN A 78 -7.17 -17.48 -11.30
CA ASN A 78 -7.29 -16.29 -10.46
C ASN A 78 -6.84 -16.59 -9.02
N LEU A 79 -6.58 -15.54 -8.24
CA LEU A 79 -6.42 -15.63 -6.80
C LEU A 79 -7.77 -16.00 -6.18
N GLY A 80 -7.75 -16.81 -5.13
CA GLY A 80 -8.95 -17.16 -4.36
C GLY A 80 -9.38 -16.03 -3.42
N ASP A 81 -10.67 -16.00 -3.08
CA ASP A 81 -11.24 -14.96 -2.21
C ASP A 81 -10.55 -14.88 -0.85
N PHE A 82 -10.22 -16.02 -0.25
CA PHE A 82 -9.47 -16.07 1.01
C PHE A 82 -8.03 -15.56 0.86
N GLN A 83 -7.40 -15.72 -0.31
CA GLN A 83 -6.08 -15.16 -0.58
C GLN A 83 -6.16 -13.64 -0.67
N PHE A 84 -7.16 -13.08 -1.36
CA PHE A 84 -7.42 -11.64 -1.39
C PHE A 84 -7.68 -11.09 0.02
N LEU A 85 -8.55 -11.72 0.79
CA LEU A 85 -8.86 -11.30 2.16
C LEU A 85 -7.61 -11.35 3.04
N PHE A 86 -6.80 -12.42 2.95
CA PHE A 86 -5.55 -12.53 3.69
C PHE A 86 -4.56 -11.43 3.32
N ILE A 87 -4.37 -11.15 2.03
CA ILE A 87 -3.53 -10.04 1.57
C ILE A 87 -4.02 -8.74 2.18
N ASP A 88 -5.30 -8.40 2.02
CA ASP A 88 -5.82 -7.09 2.40
C ASP A 88 -5.86 -6.90 3.92
N LEU A 89 -6.37 -7.89 4.65
CA LEU A 89 -6.60 -7.78 6.09
C LEU A 89 -5.35 -8.13 6.92
N ALA A 90 -4.63 -9.19 6.56
CA ALA A 90 -3.51 -9.64 7.38
C ALA A 90 -2.20 -8.94 7.01
N ILE A 91 -1.98 -8.63 5.73
CA ILE A 91 -0.74 -7.99 5.28
C ILE A 91 -0.93 -6.48 5.15
N ILE A 92 -1.80 -6.04 4.24
CA ILE A 92 -1.88 -4.63 3.84
C ILE A 92 -2.41 -3.75 4.97
N LEU A 93 -3.47 -4.18 5.66
CA LEU A 93 -4.02 -3.42 6.79
C LEU A 93 -2.98 -3.25 7.90
N VAL A 94 -2.29 -4.32 8.30
CA VAL A 94 -1.26 -4.28 9.34
C VAL A 94 -0.10 -3.36 8.93
N LEU A 95 0.37 -3.46 7.68
CA LEU A 95 1.42 -2.57 7.17
C LEU A 95 0.95 -1.11 7.09
N ALA A 96 -0.27 -0.87 6.64
CA ALA A 96 -0.85 0.47 6.54
C ALA A 96 -1.02 1.14 7.91
N PHE A 97 -1.33 0.38 8.97
CA PHE A 97 -1.38 0.88 10.34
C PHE A 97 -0.01 1.06 10.98
N THR A 98 0.98 0.24 10.62
CA THR A 98 2.33 0.36 11.18
C THR A 98 3.15 1.49 10.54
N ILE A 99 2.95 1.78 9.25
CA ILE A 99 3.69 2.85 8.57
C ILE A 99 3.56 4.20 9.30
N PRO A 100 2.38 4.67 9.77
CA PRO A 100 2.24 5.95 10.45
C PRO A 100 2.80 6.07 11.86
N LEU A 101 3.04 4.94 12.53
CA LEU A 101 3.39 4.95 13.96
C LEU A 101 4.77 5.57 14.24
N ASN A 102 5.69 5.66 13.25
CA ASN A 102 6.97 6.32 13.51
C ASN A 102 6.77 7.82 13.73
N GLY A 103 7.12 8.27 14.93
CA GLY A 103 7.03 9.67 15.34
C GLY A 103 7.94 10.62 14.57
N ALA A 104 7.73 11.92 14.79
CA ALA A 104 8.53 12.97 14.17
C ALA A 104 10.01 12.94 14.62
N TRP A 105 10.89 13.38 13.72
CA TRP A 105 12.30 13.57 14.05
C TRP A 105 12.46 14.73 15.06
N PRO A 106 13.25 14.59 16.13
CA PRO A 106 13.33 15.58 17.21
C PRO A 106 13.93 16.92 16.77
N GLN A 107 14.69 16.98 15.69
CA GLN A 107 15.32 18.21 15.21
C GLN A 107 14.62 18.73 13.95
N LEU A 108 14.36 20.04 13.90
CA LEU A 108 13.79 20.67 12.72
C LEU A 108 14.90 20.90 11.68
N THR A 109 14.78 20.26 10.52
CA THR A 109 15.74 20.44 9.41
C THR A 109 15.29 21.57 8.48
N ALA A 110 16.24 22.28 7.85
CA ALA A 110 15.91 23.39 6.93
C ALA A 110 15.23 22.94 5.62
N MET A 111 15.31 21.66 5.27
CA MET A 111 14.76 21.09 4.03
C MET A 111 13.23 20.96 4.11
N GLY A 112 12.48 21.66 3.26
CA GLY A 112 11.02 21.50 3.19
C GLY A 112 10.60 20.13 2.64
N PRO A 113 9.47 19.56 3.10
CA PRO A 113 8.92 18.34 2.50
C PRO A 113 8.49 18.61 1.04
N PRO A 114 8.35 17.58 0.20
CA PRO A 114 7.86 17.73 -1.17
C PRO A 114 6.50 18.44 -1.19
N SER A 115 6.32 19.39 -2.11
CA SER A 115 5.09 20.20 -2.18
C SER A 115 3.96 19.56 -2.98
N SER A 116 4.23 18.49 -3.74
CA SER A 116 3.24 17.81 -4.58
C SER A 116 3.28 16.30 -4.40
N LEU A 117 2.08 15.73 -4.27
CA LEU A 117 1.80 14.29 -4.28
C LEU A 117 2.20 13.64 -5.60
N LEU A 118 2.05 14.33 -6.73
CA LEU A 118 2.27 13.79 -8.07
C LEU A 118 3.45 14.49 -8.74
N SER A 119 4.65 14.26 -8.20
CA SER A 119 5.87 14.67 -8.88
C SER A 119 6.33 13.59 -9.87
N VAL A 120 6.89 13.99 -11.02
CA VAL A 120 7.43 13.05 -12.02
C VAL A 120 8.46 12.10 -11.39
N ARG A 121 9.29 12.62 -10.47
CA ARG A 121 10.24 11.80 -9.70
C ARG A 121 9.55 10.71 -8.87
N LEU A 122 8.38 11.02 -8.29
CA LEU A 122 7.59 10.05 -7.54
C LEU A 122 7.01 8.98 -8.46
N LEU A 123 6.41 9.39 -9.57
CA LEU A 123 5.83 8.50 -10.56
C LEU A 123 6.87 7.55 -11.15
N LEU A 124 8.04 8.07 -11.52
CA LEU A 124 9.16 7.25 -12.00
C LEU A 124 9.64 6.26 -10.93
N SER A 125 9.72 6.69 -9.67
CA SER A 125 10.09 5.81 -8.54
C SER A 125 9.07 4.67 -8.35
N VAL A 126 7.77 4.97 -8.47
CA VAL A 126 6.70 3.96 -8.37
C VAL A 126 6.73 3.02 -9.58
N ALA A 127 6.84 3.57 -10.79
CA ALA A 127 6.90 2.79 -12.02
C ALA A 127 8.11 1.84 -12.04
N ALA A 128 9.31 2.32 -11.68
CA ALA A 128 10.51 1.49 -11.61
C ALA A 128 10.35 0.34 -10.59
N GLN A 129 9.77 0.62 -9.42
CA GLN A 129 9.50 -0.41 -8.42
C GLN A 129 8.47 -1.43 -8.91
N ALA A 130 7.40 -0.97 -9.58
CA ALA A 130 6.38 -1.84 -10.16
C ALA A 130 6.96 -2.76 -11.24
N LEU A 131 7.79 -2.23 -12.15
CA LEU A 131 8.48 -3.02 -13.18
C LEU A 131 9.43 -4.05 -12.56
N THR A 132 10.13 -3.69 -11.48
CA THR A 132 10.99 -4.63 -10.75
C THR A 132 10.16 -5.77 -10.15
N CYS A 133 9.04 -5.46 -9.51
CA CYS A 133 8.14 -6.49 -8.95
C CYS A 133 7.54 -7.37 -10.05
N LEU A 134 7.14 -6.79 -11.18
CA LEU A 134 6.65 -7.53 -12.35
C LEU A 134 7.72 -8.50 -12.86
N GLY A 135 8.96 -8.05 -13.04
CA GLY A 135 10.04 -8.90 -13.50
C GLY A 135 10.26 -10.12 -12.60
N VAL A 136 10.21 -9.91 -11.28
CA VAL A 136 10.30 -11.00 -10.30
C VAL A 136 9.10 -11.95 -10.38
N GLN A 137 7.88 -11.43 -10.52
CA GLN A 137 6.68 -12.26 -10.66
C GLN A 137 6.69 -13.09 -11.94
N VAL A 138 7.00 -12.47 -13.08
CA VAL A 138 7.14 -13.17 -14.37
C VAL A 138 8.22 -14.24 -14.29
N CYS A 139 9.37 -13.92 -13.67
CA CYS A 139 10.43 -14.90 -13.49
C CYS A 139 9.96 -16.09 -12.63
N ALA A 140 9.33 -15.84 -11.49
CA ALA A 140 8.81 -16.90 -10.62
C ALA A 140 7.73 -17.75 -11.32
N PHE A 141 6.84 -17.10 -12.07
CA PHE A 141 5.80 -17.76 -12.85
C PHE A 141 6.41 -18.71 -13.90
N LEU A 142 7.34 -18.21 -14.72
CA LEU A 142 8.02 -19.01 -15.74
C LEU A 142 8.89 -20.12 -15.13
N LEU A 143 9.57 -19.85 -14.01
CA LEU A 143 10.38 -20.85 -13.31
C LEU A 143 9.53 -22.01 -12.78
N THR A 144 8.32 -21.71 -12.30
CA THR A 144 7.35 -22.72 -11.84
C THR A 144 6.97 -23.64 -12.99
N GLN A 145 6.68 -23.08 -14.16
CA GLN A 145 6.35 -23.84 -15.36
C GLN A 145 7.49 -24.71 -15.90
N ARG A 146 8.74 -24.40 -15.52
CA ARG A 146 9.94 -25.15 -15.93
C ARG A 146 10.33 -26.26 -14.95
N GLN A 147 9.63 -26.42 -13.84
CA GLN A 147 9.98 -27.45 -12.85
C GLN A 147 9.63 -28.85 -13.38
N PRO A 148 10.43 -29.88 -13.04
CA PRO A 148 10.21 -31.24 -13.57
C PRO A 148 8.93 -31.90 -13.03
N TRP A 149 8.45 -31.46 -11.87
CA TRP A 149 7.19 -31.92 -11.27
C TRP A 149 5.98 -31.11 -11.74
N TYR A 150 6.19 -30.03 -12.50
CA TYR A 150 5.12 -29.17 -12.94
C TYR A 150 4.31 -29.85 -14.04
N GLN A 151 3.00 -29.94 -13.80
CA GLN A 151 2.04 -30.41 -14.78
C GLN A 151 1.16 -29.22 -15.15
N PRO A 152 1.11 -28.80 -16.43
CA PRO A 152 0.19 -27.78 -16.87
C PRO A 152 -1.24 -28.17 -16.48
N TRP A 153 -1.94 -27.29 -15.77
CA TRP A 153 -3.36 -27.46 -15.59
C TRP A 153 -4.04 -27.29 -16.95
N ALA A 154 -4.65 -28.36 -17.44
CA ALA A 154 -5.58 -28.28 -18.57
C ALA A 154 -6.99 -28.30 -17.97
N PRO A 155 -7.87 -27.33 -18.32
CA PRO A 155 -9.29 -27.57 -18.12
C PRO A 155 -9.61 -28.86 -18.87
N ASN A 156 -10.28 -29.81 -18.22
CA ASN A 156 -10.75 -31.03 -18.87
C ASN A 156 -11.81 -30.66 -19.93
N ILE A 157 -11.39 -30.07 -21.04
CA ILE A 157 -12.18 -30.04 -22.27
C ILE A 157 -11.96 -31.42 -22.86
N THR A 158 -12.77 -32.38 -22.43
CA THR A 158 -12.93 -33.65 -23.13
C THR A 158 -13.42 -33.36 -24.55
N LEU A 159 -12.48 -33.10 -25.46
CA LEU A 159 -12.66 -33.24 -26.90
C LEU A 159 -12.63 -34.74 -27.24
N CYS A 160 -13.61 -35.48 -26.70
CA CYS A 160 -13.90 -36.83 -27.14
C CYS A 160 -15.05 -36.73 -28.16
N PRO A 161 -14.84 -37.07 -29.45
CA PRO A 161 -15.94 -37.19 -30.38
C PRO A 161 -16.71 -38.47 -30.05
N GLY A 162 -17.71 -38.38 -29.18
CA GLY A 162 -18.64 -39.51 -28.98
C GLY A 162 -19.28 -39.71 -27.62
N GLU A 163 -19.13 -38.82 -26.65
CA GLU A 163 -19.81 -39.00 -25.35
C GLU A 163 -20.62 -37.75 -25.01
N GLU A 164 -21.93 -37.85 -25.26
CA GLU A 164 -22.93 -36.88 -24.84
C GLU A 164 -23.02 -36.90 -23.31
N THR A 165 -22.16 -36.13 -22.64
CA THR A 165 -22.43 -35.76 -21.25
C THR A 165 -23.72 -34.94 -21.24
N PRO A 166 -24.76 -35.32 -20.47
CA PRO A 166 -25.99 -34.56 -20.42
C PRO A 166 -25.68 -33.17 -19.91
N LEU A 167 -25.87 -32.19 -20.79
CA LEU A 167 -25.79 -30.76 -20.53
C LEU A 167 -26.92 -30.35 -19.57
N ASN A 168 -26.80 -30.73 -18.30
CA ASN A 168 -27.73 -30.39 -17.22
C ASN A 168 -26.97 -29.91 -15.98
N SER A 169 -25.99 -29.04 -16.20
CA SER A 169 -25.40 -28.24 -15.13
C SER A 169 -25.33 -26.79 -15.59
N THR A 170 -26.41 -26.06 -15.32
CA THR A 170 -26.43 -24.60 -15.21
C THR A 170 -25.59 -24.09 -14.03
N ASP A 171 -24.88 -24.97 -13.34
CA ASP A 171 -23.84 -24.58 -12.42
C ASP A 171 -22.66 -24.05 -13.23
N TRP A 172 -22.53 -22.73 -13.25
CA TRP A 172 -21.25 -22.05 -13.39
C TRP A 172 -20.37 -22.47 -12.23
N VAL A 173 -19.95 -23.74 -12.21
CA VAL A 173 -19.06 -24.30 -11.21
C VAL A 173 -17.87 -23.36 -11.20
N HIS A 174 -17.77 -22.57 -10.12
CA HIS A 174 -16.53 -21.98 -9.68
C HIS A 174 -15.60 -23.16 -9.52
N ASP A 175 -14.88 -23.50 -10.60
CA ASP A 175 -14.02 -24.67 -10.62
C ASP A 175 -12.90 -24.36 -9.63
N GLU A 176 -13.04 -24.86 -8.39
CA GLU A 176 -12.04 -24.68 -7.33
C GLU A 176 -10.65 -25.14 -7.79
N ASN A 177 -10.60 -26.04 -8.79
CA ASN A 177 -9.38 -26.50 -9.44
C ASN A 177 -8.68 -25.39 -10.22
N ASN A 178 -9.42 -24.43 -10.78
CA ASN A 178 -8.83 -23.29 -11.48
C ASN A 178 -8.09 -22.34 -10.54
N ILE A 179 -8.50 -22.28 -9.27
CA ILE A 179 -7.80 -21.52 -8.22
C ILE A 179 -6.63 -22.33 -7.65
N ARG A 180 -6.73 -23.66 -7.60
CA ARG A 180 -5.72 -24.56 -7.03
C ARG A 180 -4.66 -24.98 -8.05
N ASN A 181 -3.74 -24.08 -8.37
CA ASN A 181 -2.57 -24.41 -9.18
C ASN A 181 -1.25 -23.92 -8.53
N ALA A 182 -0.14 -24.45 -9.05
CA ALA A 182 1.20 -24.18 -8.52
C ALA A 182 1.62 -22.72 -8.78
N GLU A 183 1.16 -22.14 -9.88
CA GLU A 183 1.45 -20.77 -10.27
C GLU A 183 0.75 -19.76 -9.37
N ASN A 184 -0.52 -19.99 -9.03
CA ASN A 184 -1.24 -19.19 -8.03
C ASN A 184 -0.51 -19.24 -6.70
N THR A 185 -0.21 -20.44 -6.20
CA THR A 185 0.50 -20.60 -4.94
C THR A 185 1.83 -19.83 -4.95
N THR A 186 2.59 -19.94 -6.04
CA THR A 186 3.87 -19.24 -6.19
C THR A 186 3.69 -17.73 -6.24
N LEU A 187 2.77 -17.23 -7.08
CA LEU A 187 2.50 -15.79 -7.21
C LEU A 187 1.97 -15.19 -5.93
N PHE A 188 1.11 -15.90 -5.19
CA PHE A 188 0.59 -15.48 -3.89
C PHE A 188 1.72 -15.28 -2.87
N PHE A 189 2.67 -16.21 -2.76
CA PHE A 189 3.80 -16.05 -1.85
C PHE A 189 4.75 -14.94 -2.30
N VAL A 190 5.10 -14.90 -3.59
CA VAL A 190 5.99 -13.88 -4.14
C VAL A 190 5.41 -12.48 -3.97
N SER A 191 4.13 -12.28 -4.27
CA SER A 191 3.45 -10.99 -4.10
C SER A 191 3.37 -10.60 -2.63
N SER A 192 3.08 -11.55 -1.73
CA SER A 192 3.07 -11.32 -0.28
C SER A 192 4.40 -10.77 0.24
N PHE A 193 5.52 -11.36 -0.16
CA PHE A 193 6.84 -10.84 0.19
C PHE A 193 7.13 -9.49 -0.46
N GLN A 194 6.70 -9.26 -1.70
CA GLN A 194 6.85 -7.98 -2.36
C GLN A 194 6.12 -6.86 -1.62
N TYR A 195 4.90 -7.08 -1.12
CA TYR A 195 4.18 -6.09 -0.31
C TYR A 195 4.97 -5.67 0.92
N ILE A 196 5.53 -6.65 1.65
CA ILE A 196 6.35 -6.41 2.84
C ILE A 196 7.61 -5.61 2.46
N ILE A 197 8.33 -6.03 1.41
CA ILE A 197 9.56 -5.37 0.95
C ILE A 197 9.26 -3.92 0.52
N VAL A 198 8.19 -3.69 -0.25
CA VAL A 198 7.78 -2.37 -0.70
C VAL A 198 7.48 -1.45 0.48
N CYS A 199 6.81 -1.96 1.52
CA CYS A 199 6.59 -1.20 2.75
C CYS A 199 7.92 -0.71 3.36
N PHE A 200 8.90 -1.60 3.52
CA PHE A 200 10.22 -1.22 4.05
C PHE A 200 10.97 -0.22 3.15
N VAL A 201 10.90 -0.38 1.83
CA VAL A 201 11.56 0.51 0.85
C VAL A 201 11.02 1.94 0.94
N PHE A 202 9.71 2.12 1.18
CA PHE A 202 9.09 3.44 1.23
C PHE A 202 8.97 4.04 2.63
N ALA A 203 9.11 3.25 3.70
CA ALA A 203 9.06 3.74 5.08
C ALA A 203 10.37 4.42 5.56
N LYS A 204 11.02 5.20 4.68
CA LYS A 204 12.25 5.94 5.03
C LYS A 204 11.99 6.96 6.15
N GLY A 205 12.86 6.94 7.16
CA GLY A 205 12.74 7.78 8.36
C GLY A 205 13.30 9.20 8.19
N LYS A 206 14.64 9.34 8.21
CA LYS A 206 15.31 10.64 8.16
C LYS A 206 15.04 11.37 6.84
N PRO A 207 14.93 12.72 6.82
CA PRO A 207 15.15 13.65 7.94
C PRO A 207 13.89 14.03 8.73
N TYR A 208 12.71 13.52 8.37
CA TYR A 208 11.43 14.00 8.92
C TYR A 208 10.84 13.07 10.00
N ARG A 209 11.20 11.79 9.96
CA ARG A 209 10.61 10.74 10.79
C ARG A 209 11.68 9.91 11.49
N GLN A 210 11.29 9.28 12.59
CA GLN A 210 12.11 8.26 13.23
C GLN A 210 12.22 6.99 12.35
N PRO A 211 13.30 6.21 12.49
CA PRO A 211 13.46 4.98 11.73
C PRO A 211 12.46 3.90 12.18
N ILE A 212 12.11 3.00 11.25
CA ILE A 212 11.07 1.96 11.43
C ILE A 212 11.33 1.03 12.62
N TYR A 213 12.57 0.83 13.05
CA TYR A 213 12.86 -0.05 14.19
C TYR A 213 12.53 0.58 15.57
N LYS A 214 12.19 1.88 15.61
CA LYS A 214 11.73 2.57 16.82
C LYS A 214 10.21 2.59 16.96
N ASN A 215 9.52 1.92 16.04
CA ASN A 215 8.08 1.77 16.04
C ASN A 215 7.60 0.88 17.19
#